data_AF-A0A950A4Z6-F1
#
_entry.id   AF-A0A950A4Z6-F1
#
_cell.length_a   1.000
_cell.length_b   1.000
_cell.length_c   1.000
_cell.angle_alpha   90.00
_cell.angle_beta   90.00
_cell.angle_gamma   90.00
#
_symmetry.space_group_name_H-M   'P 1'
#
loop_
_entity.id
_entity.type
_entity.pdbx_description
1 polymer ?
#
loop_
_entity_poly.entity_id
_entity_poly.type
_entity_poly.pdbx_seq_one_letter_code
_entity_poly.pdbx_strand_id
1 'polypeptide(L)'
;MTVHDERGNAVDTAAAPEASDEHLQKIWDRVVGRRAFLQKAGLASAVAVPASAIVASGASAQRLRRAGDRPTEGDFAILRFLCAAEIIESDLWEQYAAFGGQASSGRPNDGQNGFYSSALQNLDSDMPQYISDNTDDEESHQAFINGYLMSKGQRPVSLDRFRKLPPSGATGGGSKKVLTNLQSLNVDTSWYLRYRAVTNPDFGATFGQAVTIKNQPAIPVSDTDTPPGDT
;
A
#
# COMPACT_ATOMS: atom_id res chain seq x y z
N MET A 1 -30.74 -54.24 12.24
CA MET A 1 -30.48 -53.00 12.99
C MET A 1 -31.28 -51.90 12.32
N THR A 2 -32.47 -51.66 12.84
CA THR A 2 -33.48 -50.71 12.35
C THR A 2 -33.13 -49.32 12.86
N VAL A 3 -33.11 -48.33 11.97
CA VAL A 3 -32.94 -46.91 12.32
C VAL A 3 -34.33 -46.31 12.45
N HIS A 4 -34.64 -45.77 13.64
CA HIS A 4 -35.88 -45.07 13.93
C HIS A 4 -35.81 -43.63 13.39
N ASP A 5 -36.89 -43.20 12.74
CA ASP A 5 -37.18 -41.80 12.39
C ASP A 5 -37.74 -41.11 13.64
N GLU A 6 -36.95 -40.22 14.27
CA GLU A 6 -37.43 -39.32 15.31
C GLU A 6 -37.66 -37.93 14.71
N ARG A 7 -38.93 -37.62 14.49
CA ARG A 7 -39.40 -36.26 14.21
C ARG A 7 -39.45 -35.46 15.52
N GLY A 8 -38.90 -34.25 15.47
CA GLY A 8 -39.38 -33.12 16.27
C GLY A 8 -38.35 -32.49 17.19
N ASN A 9 -37.68 -31.46 16.70
CA ASN A 9 -37.49 -30.25 17.50
C ASN A 9 -37.36 -29.04 16.56
N ALA A 10 -38.30 -28.11 16.68
CA ALA A 10 -38.30 -26.85 15.96
C ALA A 10 -37.11 -26.01 16.46
N VAL A 11 -36.19 -25.68 15.55
CA VAL A 11 -35.18 -24.65 15.77
C VAL A 11 -35.84 -23.32 15.49
N ASP A 12 -35.95 -22.50 16.53
CA ASP A 12 -36.38 -21.11 16.45
C ASP A 12 -35.32 -20.32 15.68
N THR A 13 -35.54 -20.11 14.37
CA THR A 13 -34.68 -19.28 13.54
C THR A 13 -34.92 -17.83 13.90
N ALA A 14 -34.03 -17.26 14.72
CA ALA A 14 -33.95 -15.82 14.91
C ALA A 14 -33.73 -15.14 13.55
N ALA A 15 -34.75 -14.42 13.09
CA ALA A 15 -34.73 -13.70 11.83
C ALA A 15 -33.63 -12.61 11.84
N ALA A 16 -32.81 -12.57 10.78
CA ALA A 16 -31.96 -11.42 10.51
C ALA A 16 -32.83 -10.17 10.32
N PRO A 17 -32.41 -8.97 10.78
CA PRO A 17 -33.20 -7.77 10.62
C PRO A 17 -33.28 -7.42 9.13
N GLU A 18 -34.47 -7.50 8.54
CA GLU A 18 -34.72 -6.98 7.20
C GLU A 18 -34.41 -5.47 7.21
N ALA A 19 -33.40 -5.07 6.44
CA ALA A 19 -33.10 -3.67 6.24
C ALA A 19 -34.32 -3.02 5.55
N SER A 20 -34.97 -2.09 6.25
CA SER A 20 -36.17 -1.43 5.73
C SER A 20 -35.87 -0.73 4.40
N ASP A 21 -36.85 -0.73 3.49
CA ASP A 21 -36.75 -0.08 2.18
C ASP A 21 -36.29 1.38 2.28
N GLU A 22 -36.62 2.06 3.38
CA GLU A 22 -36.17 3.42 3.67
C GLU A 22 -34.65 3.53 3.88
N HIS A 23 -34.02 2.51 4.47
CA HIS A 23 -32.57 2.44 4.65
C HIS A 23 -31.87 2.21 3.31
N LEU A 24 -32.43 1.34 2.47
CA LEU A 24 -31.91 1.06 1.14
C LEU A 24 -32.04 2.27 0.21
N GLN A 25 -33.15 3.01 0.31
CA GLN A 25 -33.36 4.26 -0.42
C GLN A 25 -32.32 5.33 -0.04
N LYS A 26 -32.03 5.48 1.27
CA LYS A 26 -31.01 6.42 1.77
C LYS A 26 -29.60 6.08 1.30
N ILE A 27 -29.26 4.79 1.20
CA ILE A 27 -27.98 4.34 0.63
C ILE A 27 -27.94 4.66 -0.87
N TRP A 28 -29.02 4.36 -1.60
CA TRP A 28 -29.14 4.64 -3.03
C TRP A 28 -29.01 6.14 -3.36
N ASP A 29 -29.74 6.99 -2.63
CA ASP A 29 -29.68 8.45 -2.81
C ASP A 29 -28.28 9.00 -2.52
N ARG A 30 -27.57 8.43 -1.54
CA ARG A 30 -26.18 8.80 -1.22
C ARG A 30 -25.21 8.43 -2.33
N VAL A 31 -25.36 7.25 -2.93
CA VAL A 31 -24.51 6.78 -4.04
C VAL A 31 -24.79 7.57 -5.32
N VAL A 32 -26.05 7.82 -5.65
CA VAL A 32 -26.46 8.63 -6.81
C VAL A 32 -26.03 10.09 -6.64
N GLY A 33 -26.14 10.65 -5.44
CA GLY A 33 -25.66 12.01 -5.13
C GLY A 33 -24.15 12.19 -5.31
N ARG A 34 -23.34 11.19 -4.92
CA ARG A 34 -21.88 11.20 -5.11
C ARG A 34 -21.49 11.15 -6.59
N ARG A 35 -22.21 10.36 -7.40
CA ARG A 35 -21.97 10.25 -8.85
C ARG A 35 -22.38 11.52 -9.60
N ALA A 36 -23.48 12.15 -9.20
CA ALA A 36 -23.92 13.44 -9.75
C ALA A 36 -22.96 14.59 -9.41
N PHE A 37 -22.31 14.55 -8.24
CA PHE A 37 -21.28 15.52 -7.86
C PHE A 37 -20.03 15.41 -8.74
N LEU A 38 -19.54 14.18 -9.01
CA LEU A 38 -18.38 13.96 -9.90
C LEU A 38 -18.69 14.32 -11.36
N GLN A 39 -19.90 14.03 -11.85
CA GLN A 39 -20.34 14.45 -13.18
C GLN A 39 -20.42 15.98 -13.32
N LYS A 40 -20.81 16.70 -12.25
CA LYS A 40 -20.86 18.17 -12.26
C LYS A 40 -19.50 18.83 -12.03
N ALA A 41 -18.60 18.18 -11.28
CA ALA A 41 -17.23 18.65 -11.10
C ALA A 41 -16.39 18.53 -12.38
N GLY A 42 -16.66 17.52 -13.22
CA GLY A 42 -15.96 17.30 -14.50
C GLY A 42 -16.31 18.30 -15.62
N LEU A 43 -17.35 19.13 -15.46
CA LEU A 43 -17.76 20.14 -16.45
C LEU A 43 -17.33 21.57 -16.09
N ALA A 44 -16.64 21.75 -14.95
CA ALA A 44 -16.27 23.07 -14.42
C ALA A 44 -14.84 23.53 -14.83
N SER A 45 -14.25 22.94 -15.88
CA SER A 45 -12.91 23.30 -16.37
C SER A 45 -12.90 24.37 -17.46
N ALA A 46 -14.04 24.91 -17.90
CA ALA A 46 -14.05 25.85 -19.04
C ALA A 46 -14.97 27.08 -18.96
N VAL A 47 -15.65 27.39 -17.85
CA VAL A 47 -16.51 28.59 -17.77
C VAL A 47 -16.23 29.38 -16.51
N ALA A 48 -15.97 30.68 -16.69
CA ALA A 48 -15.66 31.64 -15.63
C ALA A 48 -16.63 31.53 -14.45
N VAL A 49 -16.11 31.06 -13.31
CA VAL A 49 -16.87 30.94 -12.08
C VAL A 49 -17.05 32.35 -11.48
N PRO A 50 -18.29 32.84 -11.27
CA PRO A 50 -18.51 34.12 -10.62
C PRO A 50 -17.94 34.08 -9.18
N ALA A 51 -17.27 35.14 -8.75
CA ALA A 51 -16.60 35.23 -7.44
C ALA A 51 -17.52 34.90 -6.24
N SER A 52 -18.84 35.07 -6.39
CA SER A 52 -19.84 34.68 -5.39
C SER A 52 -19.91 33.17 -5.14
N ALA A 53 -19.61 32.33 -6.13
CA ALA A 53 -19.55 30.87 -5.98
C ALA A 53 -18.29 30.42 -5.21
N ILE A 54 -17.19 31.18 -5.28
CA ILE A 54 -15.99 30.94 -4.46
C ILE A 54 -16.27 31.25 -2.99
N VAL A 55 -17.00 32.34 -2.70
CA VAL A 55 -17.40 32.71 -1.34
C VAL A 55 -18.41 31.72 -0.74
N ALA A 56 -19.36 31.22 -1.54
CA ALA A 56 -20.28 30.17 -1.11
C ALA A 56 -19.56 28.83 -0.84
N SER A 57 -18.51 28.52 -1.61
CA SER A 57 -17.62 27.36 -1.39
C SER A 57 -16.80 27.50 -0.11
N GLY A 58 -16.28 28.71 0.16
CA GLY A 58 -15.59 29.04 1.40
C GLY A 58 -16.49 28.92 2.64
N ALA A 59 -17.71 29.45 2.59
CA ALA A 59 -18.68 29.35 3.69
C ALA A 59 -19.20 27.93 3.94
N SER A 60 -19.29 27.10 2.89
CA SER A 60 -19.64 25.67 2.98
C SER A 60 -18.49 24.85 3.55
N ALA A 61 -17.25 25.11 3.13
CA ALA A 61 -16.04 24.55 3.75
C ALA A 61 -15.91 24.98 5.23
N GLN A 62 -16.34 26.20 5.56
CA GLN A 62 -16.34 26.72 6.94
C GLN A 62 -17.47 26.16 7.80
N ARG A 63 -18.62 25.79 7.21
CA ARG A 63 -19.72 25.06 7.88
C ARG A 63 -19.39 23.59 8.11
N LEU A 64 -18.72 22.92 7.17
CA LEU A 64 -18.17 21.57 7.39
C LEU A 64 -17.09 21.57 8.49
N ARG A 65 -16.38 22.69 8.68
CA ARG A 65 -15.38 22.89 9.76
C ARG A 65 -15.97 23.09 11.16
N ARG A 66 -17.30 23.20 11.34
CA ARG A 66 -17.95 23.60 12.61
C ARG A 66 -18.85 22.54 13.26
N ALA A 67 -18.98 21.34 12.71
CA ALA A 67 -19.77 20.27 13.34
C ALA A 67 -19.08 18.91 13.15
N GLY A 68 -18.40 18.39 14.17
CA GLY A 68 -18.00 16.98 14.20
C GLY A 68 -16.50 16.74 14.35
N ASP A 69 -15.78 16.50 13.25
CA ASP A 69 -14.51 15.75 13.32
C ASP A 69 -13.33 16.50 12.70
N ARG A 70 -12.62 17.30 13.50
CA ARG A 70 -11.23 17.62 13.17
C ARG A 70 -10.38 16.43 13.62
N PRO A 71 -9.41 15.96 12.80
CA PRO A 71 -8.48 14.94 13.24
C PRO A 71 -7.86 15.36 14.58
N THR A 72 -7.89 14.43 15.52
CA THR A 72 -7.29 14.56 16.83
C THR A 72 -5.77 14.45 16.73
N GLU A 73 -5.07 14.76 17.82
CA GLU A 73 -3.63 14.49 17.90
C GLU A 73 -3.32 12.98 17.78
N GLY A 74 -4.23 12.12 18.22
CA GLY A 74 -4.13 10.67 18.02
C GLY A 74 -4.18 10.28 16.54
N ASP A 75 -5.11 10.87 15.78
CA ASP A 75 -5.21 10.64 14.33
C ASP A 75 -3.94 11.10 13.61
N PHE A 76 -3.39 12.26 13.99
CA PHE A 76 -2.12 12.72 13.44
C PHE A 76 -0.93 11.85 13.84
N ALA A 77 -0.92 11.26 15.03
CA ALA A 77 0.11 10.32 15.44
C ALA A 77 0.06 9.04 14.59
N ILE A 78 -1.14 8.50 14.34
CA ILE A 78 -1.35 7.34 13.45
C ILE A 78 -0.88 7.67 12.03
N LEU A 79 -1.28 8.81 11.47
CA LEU A 79 -0.85 9.23 10.13
C LEU A 79 0.67 9.38 10.03
N ARG A 80 1.33 9.90 11.06
CA ARG A 80 2.81 9.97 11.07
C ARG A 80 3.46 8.60 11.16
N PHE A 81 2.87 7.68 11.92
CA PHE A 81 3.34 6.30 12.02
C PHE A 81 3.22 5.60 10.66
N LEU A 82 2.05 5.68 10.01
CA LEU A 82 1.83 5.13 8.68
C LEU A 82 2.77 5.77 7.65
N CYS A 83 2.90 7.10 7.63
CA CYS A 83 3.83 7.78 6.72
C CYS A 83 5.29 7.35 6.92
N ALA A 84 5.71 7.08 8.16
CA ALA A 84 7.03 6.52 8.41
C ALA A 84 7.19 5.11 7.83
N ALA A 85 6.12 4.27 7.86
CA ALA A 85 6.11 2.99 7.18
C ALA A 85 6.19 3.16 5.65
N GLU A 86 5.36 4.03 5.07
CA GLU A 86 5.40 4.31 3.62
C GLU A 86 6.79 4.77 3.15
N ILE A 87 7.50 5.60 3.92
CA ILE A 87 8.87 6.03 3.60
C ILE A 87 9.85 4.85 3.62
N ILE A 88 9.68 3.91 4.56
CA ILE A 88 10.54 2.72 4.66
C ILE A 88 10.24 1.76 3.51
N GLU A 89 8.97 1.57 3.17
CA GLU A 89 8.54 0.70 2.07
C GLU A 89 8.93 1.30 0.72
N SER A 90 8.78 2.61 0.52
CA SER A 90 9.29 3.31 -0.66
C SER A 90 10.79 3.09 -0.84
N ASP A 91 11.60 3.24 0.23
CA ASP A 91 13.05 3.01 0.15
C ASP A 91 13.43 1.55 -0.17
N LEU A 92 12.61 0.59 0.28
CA LEU A 92 12.76 -0.82 -0.05
C LEU A 92 12.43 -1.07 -1.53
N TRP A 93 11.29 -0.57 -1.98
CA TRP A 93 10.80 -0.77 -3.35
C TRP A 93 11.65 -0.03 -4.38
N GLU A 94 12.10 1.20 -4.10
CA GLU A 94 13.04 1.96 -4.94
C GLU A 94 14.32 1.15 -5.22
N GLN A 95 14.84 0.44 -4.21
CA GLN A 95 16.01 -0.42 -4.38
C GLN A 95 15.73 -1.64 -5.26
N TYR A 96 14.55 -2.24 -5.18
CA TYR A 96 14.15 -3.33 -6.07
C TYR A 96 13.92 -2.82 -7.51
N ALA A 97 13.20 -1.71 -7.65
CA ALA A 97 12.83 -1.10 -8.91
C ALA A 97 14.07 -0.70 -9.72
N ALA A 98 15.10 -0.20 -9.05
CA ALA A 98 16.39 0.14 -9.65
C ALA A 98 16.95 -0.97 -10.56
N PHE A 99 16.77 -2.23 -10.18
CA PHE A 99 17.29 -3.38 -10.94
C PHE A 99 16.20 -4.15 -11.68
N GLY A 100 15.11 -4.47 -10.97
CA GLY A 100 14.07 -5.40 -11.42
C GLY A 100 12.81 -4.74 -11.94
N GLY A 101 12.67 -3.41 -11.80
CA GLY A 101 11.48 -2.67 -12.24
C GLY A 101 11.27 -2.72 -13.75
N GLN A 102 10.07 -2.35 -14.18
CA GLN A 102 9.70 -2.23 -15.58
C GLN A 102 10.42 -1.04 -16.20
N ALA A 103 11.38 -1.30 -17.11
CA ALA A 103 12.15 -0.26 -17.79
C ALA A 103 11.29 0.77 -18.56
N SER A 104 10.04 0.42 -18.90
CA SER A 104 9.08 1.30 -19.56
C SER A 104 8.08 1.98 -18.60
N SER A 105 8.24 1.88 -17.27
CA SER A 105 7.30 2.43 -16.28
C SER A 105 7.21 3.95 -16.32
N GLY A 106 8.19 4.63 -16.92
CA GLY A 106 8.32 6.09 -16.89
C GLY A 106 8.89 6.61 -15.56
N ARG A 107 9.07 5.73 -14.55
CA ARG A 107 9.77 6.06 -13.31
C ARG A 107 11.28 6.15 -13.57
N PRO A 108 11.98 7.14 -12.98
CA PRO A 108 13.42 7.26 -13.17
C PRO A 108 14.19 6.09 -12.57
N ASN A 109 15.16 5.57 -13.31
CA ASN A 109 16.08 4.50 -12.89
C ASN A 109 15.43 3.12 -12.70
N ASP A 110 14.20 2.89 -13.17
CA ASP A 110 13.64 1.53 -13.15
C ASP A 110 14.33 0.62 -14.16
N GLY A 111 14.57 -0.64 -13.77
CA GLY A 111 14.98 -1.69 -14.70
C GLY A 111 16.40 -1.55 -15.24
N GLN A 112 17.33 -1.00 -14.46
CA GLN A 112 18.73 -0.79 -14.89
C GLN A 112 19.52 -2.09 -15.03
N ASN A 113 18.94 -3.26 -14.69
CA ASN A 113 19.56 -4.56 -14.84
C ASN A 113 18.62 -5.58 -15.52
N GLY A 114 18.73 -5.70 -16.85
CA GLY A 114 17.89 -6.56 -17.66
C GLY A 114 17.97 -8.05 -17.32
N PHE A 115 19.13 -8.55 -16.88
CA PHE A 115 19.25 -9.96 -16.46
C PHE A 115 18.58 -10.24 -15.14
N TYR A 116 18.74 -9.33 -14.18
CA TYR A 116 18.04 -9.45 -12.91
C TYR A 116 16.52 -9.42 -13.14
N SER A 117 16.03 -8.48 -13.95
CA SER A 117 14.62 -8.44 -14.38
C SER A 117 14.18 -9.72 -15.11
N SER A 118 15.00 -10.28 -15.99
CA SER A 118 14.72 -11.54 -16.69
C SER A 118 14.70 -12.76 -15.76
N ALA A 119 15.58 -12.78 -14.75
CA ALA A 119 15.61 -13.83 -13.74
C ALA A 119 14.35 -13.81 -12.87
N LEU A 120 13.87 -12.62 -12.50
CA LEU A 120 12.60 -12.45 -11.80
C LEU A 120 11.40 -12.93 -12.62
N GLN A 121 11.41 -12.70 -13.93
CA GLN A 121 10.36 -13.16 -14.84
C GLN A 121 10.24 -14.69 -14.95
N ASN A 122 11.29 -15.45 -14.61
CA ASN A 122 11.19 -16.90 -14.49
C ASN A 122 10.36 -17.35 -13.28
N LEU A 123 10.20 -16.48 -12.27
CA LEU A 123 9.36 -16.72 -11.10
C LEU A 123 7.91 -16.28 -11.37
N ASP A 124 7.75 -15.09 -11.95
CA ASP A 124 6.48 -14.48 -12.31
C ASP A 124 6.70 -13.44 -13.43
N SER A 125 6.01 -13.58 -14.56
CA SER A 125 6.19 -12.72 -15.73
C SER A 125 5.83 -11.26 -15.47
N ASP A 126 4.95 -10.98 -14.50
CA ASP A 126 4.47 -9.64 -14.21
C ASP A 126 5.34 -8.93 -13.14
N MET A 127 6.40 -9.59 -12.65
CA MET A 127 7.23 -9.09 -11.56
C MET A 127 7.83 -7.69 -11.81
N PRO A 128 8.33 -7.34 -13.02
CA PRO A 128 8.85 -6.00 -13.26
C PRO A 128 7.78 -4.90 -13.12
N GLN A 129 6.59 -5.14 -13.64
CA GLN A 129 5.46 -4.20 -13.54
C GLN A 129 4.99 -4.11 -12.08
N TYR A 130 4.86 -5.24 -11.39
CA TYR A 130 4.50 -5.30 -9.97
C TYR A 130 5.46 -4.50 -9.08
N ILE A 131 6.77 -4.64 -9.31
CA ILE A 131 7.79 -3.88 -8.59
C ILE A 131 7.60 -2.37 -8.83
N SER A 132 7.48 -1.95 -10.09
CA SER A 132 7.35 -0.53 -10.43
C SER A 132 6.06 0.08 -9.88
N ASP A 133 4.93 -0.62 -10.00
CA ASP A 133 3.62 -0.13 -9.54
C ASP A 133 3.58 0.00 -8.02
N ASN A 134 4.06 -1.00 -7.27
CA ASN A 134 4.13 -0.88 -5.82
C ASN A 134 5.07 0.27 -5.40
N THR A 135 6.18 0.46 -6.12
CA THR A 135 7.07 1.58 -5.82
C THR A 135 6.35 2.92 -6.01
N ASP A 136 5.58 3.06 -7.09
CA ASP A 136 4.79 4.27 -7.36
C ASP A 136 3.69 4.48 -6.31
N ASP A 137 3.00 3.40 -5.94
CA ASP A 137 1.96 3.41 -4.92
C ASP A 137 2.53 3.90 -3.57
N GLU A 138 3.62 3.32 -3.08
CA GLU A 138 4.18 3.74 -1.78
C GLU A 138 4.75 5.16 -1.81
N GLU A 139 5.36 5.58 -2.92
CA GLU A 139 5.79 6.96 -3.12
C GLU A 139 4.61 7.94 -3.10
N SER A 140 3.51 7.57 -3.76
CA SER A 140 2.28 8.36 -3.78
C SER A 140 1.60 8.40 -2.41
N HIS A 141 1.60 7.30 -1.66
CA HIS A 141 1.04 7.19 -0.31
C HIS A 141 1.80 8.09 0.67
N GLN A 142 3.13 8.01 0.70
CA GLN A 142 3.92 8.91 1.57
C GLN A 142 3.70 10.39 1.20
N ALA A 143 3.63 10.71 -0.10
CA ALA A 143 3.42 12.07 -0.58
C ALA A 143 2.03 12.58 -0.18
N PHE A 144 1.00 11.74 -0.32
CA PHE A 144 -0.36 12.05 0.08
C PHE A 144 -0.46 12.31 1.58
N ILE A 145 0.08 11.42 2.43
CA ILE A 145 -0.02 11.58 3.89
C ILE A 145 0.72 12.84 4.34
N ASN A 146 1.94 13.08 3.84
CA ASN A 146 2.68 14.30 4.14
C ASN A 146 1.96 15.56 3.66
N GLY A 147 1.41 15.54 2.44
CA GLY A 147 0.60 16.62 1.91
C GLY A 147 -0.65 16.90 2.77
N TYR A 148 -1.32 15.83 3.24
CA TYR A 148 -2.46 15.95 4.14
C TYR A 148 -2.05 16.57 5.49
N LEU A 149 -0.97 16.09 6.12
CA LEU A 149 -0.44 16.66 7.36
C LEU A 149 -0.15 18.16 7.19
N MET A 150 0.56 18.54 6.13
CA MET A 150 0.87 19.93 5.82
C MET A 150 -0.39 20.77 5.60
N SER A 151 -1.42 20.24 4.94
CA SER A 151 -2.71 20.92 4.74
C SER A 151 -3.46 21.21 6.04
N LYS A 152 -3.16 20.47 7.11
CA LYS A 152 -3.71 20.65 8.46
C LYS A 152 -2.79 21.45 9.38
N GLY A 153 -1.68 21.99 8.87
CA GLY A 153 -0.69 22.71 9.66
C GLY A 153 0.17 21.80 10.55
N GLN A 154 0.17 20.49 10.29
CA GLN A 154 0.96 19.52 11.02
C GLN A 154 2.33 19.33 10.37
N ARG A 155 3.33 18.96 11.18
CA ARG A 155 4.69 18.68 10.69
C ARG A 155 4.70 17.39 9.83
N PRO A 156 5.30 17.43 8.62
CA PRO A 156 5.49 16.24 7.81
C PRO A 156 6.54 15.30 8.42
N VAL A 157 6.56 14.07 7.95
CA VAL A 157 7.53 13.02 8.30
C VAL A 157 8.65 13.00 7.26
N SER A 158 9.89 12.94 7.74
CA SER A 158 11.06 12.61 6.95
C SER A 158 11.97 11.71 7.80
N LEU A 159 12.52 10.68 7.17
CA LEU A 159 13.49 9.77 7.78
C LEU A 159 14.92 10.01 7.26
N ASP A 160 15.18 11.09 6.53
CA ASP A 160 16.49 11.30 5.87
C ASP A 160 17.67 11.31 6.85
N ARG A 161 17.45 11.74 8.09
CA ARG A 161 18.48 11.69 9.15
C ARG A 161 18.95 10.26 9.46
N PHE A 162 18.12 9.26 9.17
CA PHE A 162 18.39 7.84 9.40
C PHE A 162 18.93 7.11 8.17
N ARG A 163 18.96 7.77 7.01
CA ARG A 163 19.46 7.26 5.73
C ARG A 163 20.99 7.14 5.75
N LYS A 164 21.48 6.02 6.29
CA LYS A 164 22.90 5.84 6.65
C LYS A 164 23.57 4.66 5.95
N LEU A 165 22.78 3.76 5.39
CA LEU A 165 23.29 2.55 4.77
C LEU A 165 23.86 2.86 3.38
N PRO A 166 24.95 2.20 2.96
CA PRO A 166 25.42 2.31 1.60
C PRO A 166 24.39 1.69 0.64
N PRO A 167 24.17 2.26 -0.56
CA PRO A 167 23.40 1.60 -1.60
C PRO A 167 24.11 0.35 -2.11
N SER A 168 23.46 -0.39 -3.02
CA SER A 168 24.13 -1.46 -3.77
C SER A 168 25.30 -0.90 -4.60
N GLY A 169 26.38 -1.67 -4.70
CA GLY A 169 27.52 -1.36 -5.55
C GLY A 169 27.35 -1.80 -7.02
N ALA A 170 26.24 -2.46 -7.36
CA ALA A 170 25.92 -2.85 -8.73
C ALA A 170 25.49 -1.64 -9.57
N THR A 171 25.71 -1.72 -10.88
CA THR A 171 25.23 -0.77 -11.87
C THR A 171 23.70 -0.65 -11.77
N GLY A 172 23.22 0.56 -11.46
CA GLY A 172 21.80 0.84 -11.16
C GLY A 172 21.54 1.19 -9.69
N GLY A 173 22.41 0.82 -8.75
CA GLY A 173 22.22 1.04 -7.31
C GLY A 173 22.25 2.50 -6.85
N GLY A 174 22.75 3.42 -7.69
CA GLY A 174 22.83 4.85 -7.40
C GLY A 174 23.89 5.22 -6.36
N SER A 175 23.91 6.50 -5.97
CA SER A 175 24.91 7.06 -5.03
C SER A 175 24.31 7.53 -3.71
N LYS A 176 22.98 7.56 -3.59
CA LYS A 176 22.26 8.00 -2.40
C LYS A 176 22.30 6.88 -1.36
N LYS A 177 22.54 7.23 -0.09
CA LYS A 177 22.39 6.28 1.02
C LYS A 177 20.94 5.79 1.12
N VAL A 178 20.72 4.63 1.72
CA VAL A 178 19.39 4.00 1.86
C VAL A 178 18.99 3.83 3.33
N LEU A 179 17.70 3.56 3.58
CA LEU A 179 17.13 3.30 4.90
C LEU A 179 17.05 1.81 5.22
N THR A 180 16.84 0.98 4.19
CA THR A 180 16.65 -0.46 4.30
C THR A 180 17.81 -1.21 3.65
N ASN A 181 18.15 -2.38 4.19
CA ASN A 181 19.25 -3.21 3.68
C ASN A 181 18.70 -4.43 2.95
N LEU A 182 18.81 -4.45 1.62
CA LEU A 182 18.45 -5.62 0.79
C LEU A 182 19.66 -6.45 0.36
N GLN A 183 20.86 -6.18 0.87
CA GLN A 183 22.10 -6.82 0.45
C GLN A 183 22.49 -8.02 1.35
N SER A 184 21.85 -8.17 2.52
CA SER A 184 22.15 -9.22 3.50
C SER A 184 20.90 -9.52 4.34
N LEU A 185 20.00 -10.33 3.79
CA LEU A 185 18.72 -10.66 4.42
C LEU A 185 18.77 -11.98 5.18
N ASN A 186 18.09 -11.98 6.31
CA ASN A 186 17.61 -13.19 6.97
C ASN A 186 16.08 -13.14 6.90
N VAL A 187 15.46 -14.07 6.18
CA VAL A 187 14.02 -14.07 5.97
C VAL A 187 13.40 -15.18 6.80
N ASP A 188 12.50 -14.82 7.71
CA ASP A 188 11.62 -15.80 8.35
C ASP A 188 10.61 -16.27 7.31
N THR A 189 10.72 -17.53 6.89
CA THR A 189 9.81 -18.17 5.93
C THR A 189 8.78 -19.06 6.61
N SER A 190 8.73 -19.06 7.95
CA SER A 190 7.73 -19.84 8.70
C SER A 190 6.31 -19.36 8.46
N TRP A 191 6.12 -18.08 8.07
CA TRP A 191 4.81 -17.52 7.75
C TRP A 191 4.08 -18.33 6.66
N TYR A 192 4.81 -18.83 5.67
CA TYR A 192 4.25 -19.61 4.57
C TYR A 192 3.53 -20.87 5.07
N LEU A 193 4.17 -21.58 6.01
CA LEU A 193 3.61 -22.78 6.64
C LEU A 193 2.55 -22.41 7.69
N ARG A 194 2.78 -21.34 8.47
CA ARG A 194 1.85 -20.83 9.48
C ARG A 194 0.47 -20.53 8.89
N TYR A 195 0.38 -19.78 7.80
CA TYR A 195 -0.91 -19.39 7.20
C TYR A 195 -1.58 -20.51 6.38
N ARG A 196 -0.91 -21.64 6.20
CA ARG A 196 -1.46 -22.85 5.60
C ARG A 196 -1.79 -23.94 6.63
N ALA A 197 -1.45 -23.71 7.89
CA ALA A 197 -1.67 -24.66 8.96
C ALA A 197 -3.09 -24.54 9.53
N VAL A 198 -3.62 -25.67 9.98
CA VAL A 198 -4.92 -25.74 10.69
C VAL A 198 -4.79 -25.42 12.19
N THR A 199 -3.57 -25.36 12.72
CA THR A 199 -3.27 -25.11 14.13
C THR A 199 -2.95 -23.63 14.38
N ASN A 200 -3.45 -23.05 15.47
CA ASN A 200 -3.27 -21.62 15.76
C ASN A 200 -1.98 -21.36 16.59
N PRO A 201 -1.08 -20.46 16.14
CA PRO A 201 0.06 -19.96 16.96
C PRO A 201 -0.36 -19.43 18.34
N ASP A 202 -1.55 -18.85 18.47
CA ASP A 202 -2.04 -18.31 19.75
C ASP A 202 -2.25 -19.39 20.81
N PHE A 203 -2.32 -20.68 20.40
CA PHE A 203 -2.38 -21.84 21.28
C PHE A 203 -1.04 -22.60 21.39
N GLY A 204 0.08 -21.92 21.07
CA GLY A 204 1.44 -22.47 21.23
C GLY A 204 1.91 -23.35 20.08
N ALA A 205 1.20 -23.38 18.95
CA ALA A 205 1.68 -24.06 17.76
C ALA A 205 2.95 -23.37 17.22
N THR A 206 3.93 -24.18 16.83
CA THR A 206 5.18 -23.72 16.21
C THR A 206 5.24 -24.19 14.75
N PHE A 207 5.90 -23.39 13.91
CA PHE A 207 6.01 -23.66 12.48
C PHE A 207 7.47 -23.66 12.07
N GLY A 208 7.87 -24.65 11.28
CA GLY A 208 9.21 -24.71 10.70
C GLY A 208 9.42 -23.62 9.64
N GLN A 209 10.65 -23.49 9.16
CA GLN A 209 10.99 -22.66 8.00
C GLN A 209 10.66 -23.42 6.71
N ALA A 210 9.99 -22.79 5.75
CA ALA A 210 9.72 -23.40 4.44
C ALA A 210 11.02 -23.60 3.65
N VAL A 211 11.90 -22.60 3.70
CA VAL A 211 13.28 -22.63 3.18
C VAL A 211 14.19 -21.80 4.08
N THR A 212 15.49 -22.10 4.13
CA THR A 212 16.45 -21.32 4.92
C THR A 212 17.06 -20.22 4.06
N ILE A 213 16.68 -18.96 4.33
CA ILE A 213 17.29 -17.78 3.69
C ILE A 213 18.06 -17.03 4.77
N LYS A 214 19.40 -17.17 4.74
CA LYS A 214 20.31 -16.59 5.72
C LYS A 214 21.45 -15.87 5.01
N ASN A 215 21.63 -14.59 5.33
CA ASN A 215 22.64 -13.71 4.75
C ASN A 215 22.63 -13.74 3.21
N GLN A 216 21.45 -13.64 2.61
CA GLN A 216 21.29 -13.64 1.15
C GLN A 216 20.87 -12.26 0.65
N PRO A 217 21.38 -11.81 -0.50
CA PRO A 217 20.92 -10.58 -1.11
C PRO A 217 19.54 -10.78 -1.78
N ALA A 218 18.71 -9.74 -1.70
CA ALA A 218 17.46 -9.59 -2.42
C ALA A 218 17.62 -8.77 -3.71
N ILE A 219 18.71 -8.04 -3.85
CA ILE A 219 19.09 -7.25 -5.02
C ILE A 219 20.57 -7.52 -5.35
N PRO A 220 21.04 -7.31 -6.58
CA PRO A 220 22.46 -7.41 -6.89
C PRO A 220 23.29 -6.53 -5.95
N VAL A 221 24.35 -7.08 -5.35
CA VAL A 221 25.28 -6.34 -4.47
C VAL A 221 26.41 -5.73 -5.31
N SER A 222 26.80 -6.42 -6.38
CA SER A 222 27.74 -5.93 -7.39
C SER A 222 27.42 -6.50 -8.77
N ASP A 223 28.10 -5.97 -9.79
CA ASP A 223 27.95 -6.43 -11.18
C ASP A 223 28.37 -7.90 -11.39
N THR A 224 29.04 -8.54 -10.44
CA THR A 224 29.33 -9.97 -10.55
C THR A 224 28.12 -10.86 -10.29
N ASP A 225 27.12 -10.37 -9.55
CA ASP A 225 25.92 -11.15 -9.21
C ASP A 225 25.00 -11.26 -10.44
N THR A 226 24.87 -10.16 -11.18
CA THR A 226 24.14 -10.06 -12.44
C THR A 226 24.85 -9.05 -13.35
N PRO A 227 25.76 -9.50 -14.24
CA PRO A 227 26.53 -8.62 -15.11
C PRO A 227 25.65 -7.68 -15.92
N PRO A 228 25.90 -6.35 -15.96
CA PRO A 228 25.02 -5.39 -16.63
C PRO A 228 25.07 -5.41 -18.18
N GLY A 229 25.45 -6.53 -18.81
CA GLY A 229 25.46 -6.67 -20.27
C GLY A 229 25.66 -8.12 -20.75
N ASP A 230 24.75 -8.57 -21.62
CA ASP A 230 24.86 -9.62 -22.66
C ASP A 230 23.44 -10.08 -23.10
N THR A 231 22.72 -9.23 -23.85
CA THR A 231 21.72 -9.73 -24.82
C THR A 231 22.39 -10.03 -26.14
#